data_AF-S5LWV2-F1
#
_entry.id   AF-S5LWV2-F1
#
_cell.length_a   1.000
_cell.length_b   1.000
_cell.length_c   1.000
_cell.angle_alpha   90.00
_cell.angle_beta   90.00
_cell.angle_gamma   90.00
#
_symmetry.space_group_name_H-M   'P 1'
#
loop_
_entity.id
_entity.type
_entity.pdbx_description
1 polymer ?
#
loop_
_entity_poly.entity_id
_entity_poly.type
_entity_poly.pdbx_seq_one_letter_code
_entity_poly.pdbx_strand_id
1 'polypeptide(L)'
;MKKLLGLLAATGLVATTSATVVACGDKPGEKVFDATLNEGKLNQEVTVKSDLIKADGQVTFGLDEKTILTATVKENSLKDGEVTVVIATTAEKISNKNVEETVKVLFTAKEAETAREVEAKEVKTLNVKIEAKKVEEKIALDKVITVKELGELADNNSATILNTVVAKNDSLVKEEVVVIEITTTKATIKVIDNSTKYIAGGSVDVTFTIEEEVTAKELSTVITNKTLTITEVKTADAYLTDVVAANAGLNPSEVDVELTTQPVKGEPENQEAQTPEIPAVNGVLKITAKAGSTVYTGSVNIELNW
;
A
#
# COMPACT_ATOMS: atom_id res chain seq x y z
N MET A 1 21.65 36.01 -51.37
CA MET A 1 20.66 36.17 -52.47
C MET A 1 19.30 35.77 -51.97
N LYS A 2 18.32 36.66 -52.18
CA LYS A 2 16.86 36.44 -52.35
C LYS A 2 16.12 35.70 -51.21
N LYS A 3 15.22 36.36 -50.47
CA LYS A 3 13.83 36.71 -50.90
C LYS A 3 13.06 35.41 -51.23
N LEU A 4 11.84 35.11 -50.77
CA LEU A 4 10.69 35.89 -50.34
C LEU A 4 9.53 34.88 -50.11
N LEU A 5 8.53 35.25 -49.30
CA LEU A 5 7.08 34.92 -49.45
C LEU A 5 6.62 33.44 -49.41
N GLY A 6 5.43 33.06 -48.93
CA GLY A 6 4.20 33.78 -48.54
C GLY A 6 3.38 32.90 -47.57
N LEU A 7 2.49 33.41 -46.73
CA LEU A 7 1.25 34.17 -47.00
C LEU A 7 0.17 33.35 -47.74
N LEU A 8 -0.64 32.60 -46.98
CA LEU A 8 -2.00 32.11 -47.28
C LEU A 8 -2.57 31.62 -45.94
N ALA A 9 -3.80 31.87 -45.49
CA ALA A 9 -4.89 32.71 -45.94
C ALA A 9 -5.83 32.88 -44.73
N ALA A 10 -6.37 34.08 -44.57
CA ALA A 10 -7.51 34.35 -43.70
C ALA A 10 -8.82 33.90 -44.37
N THR A 11 -9.90 33.85 -43.57
CA THR A 11 -11.32 33.64 -43.93
C THR A 11 -11.63 32.17 -44.27
N GLY A 12 -12.66 31.51 -43.75
CA GLY A 12 -13.89 31.86 -43.06
C GLY A 12 -14.87 30.68 -43.27
N LEU A 13 -16.05 30.70 -42.64
CA LEU A 13 -17.18 29.75 -42.78
C LEU A 13 -17.04 28.42 -41.99
N VAL A 14 -18.05 27.87 -41.32
CA VAL A 14 -19.45 28.23 -40.98
C VAL A 14 -19.81 27.41 -39.73
N ALA A 15 -20.63 27.97 -38.84
CA ALA A 15 -21.29 27.23 -37.78
C ALA A 15 -22.21 26.13 -38.36
N THR A 16 -21.92 24.87 -38.07
CA THR A 16 -22.90 23.78 -38.19
C THR A 16 -23.47 23.46 -36.82
N THR A 17 -24.26 24.38 -36.27
CA THR A 17 -25.27 24.04 -35.26
C THR A 17 -26.49 23.49 -35.99
N SER A 18 -26.51 22.19 -36.21
CA SER A 18 -27.75 21.42 -36.31
C SER A 18 -27.44 19.98 -36.00
N ALA A 19 -27.04 19.73 -34.74
CA ALA A 19 -27.38 18.46 -34.13
C ALA A 19 -28.91 18.41 -34.14
N THR A 20 -29.46 17.71 -35.13
CA THR A 20 -30.84 17.25 -35.11
C THR A 20 -30.99 16.46 -33.81
N VAL A 21 -31.65 17.08 -32.84
CA VAL A 21 -32.08 16.41 -31.62
C VAL A 21 -33.05 15.35 -32.10
N VAL A 22 -32.56 14.12 -32.22
CA VAL A 22 -33.41 12.95 -32.42
C VAL A 22 -34.23 12.86 -31.16
N ALA A 23 -35.45 13.40 -31.21
CA ALA A 23 -36.49 13.12 -30.26
C ALA A 23 -36.80 11.62 -30.38
N CYS A 24 -36.05 10.79 -29.62
CA CYS A 24 -36.53 9.48 -29.25
C CYS A 24 -37.86 9.71 -28.54
N GLY A 25 -38.95 9.32 -29.18
CA GLY A 25 -40.27 9.33 -28.55
C GLY A 25 -40.20 8.61 -27.21
N ASP A 26 -40.75 9.26 -26.19
CA ASP A 26 -40.80 8.73 -24.83
C ASP A 26 -41.29 7.29 -24.85
N LYS A 27 -40.48 6.38 -24.31
CA LYS A 27 -40.93 4.99 -24.10
C LYS A 27 -42.08 5.04 -23.10
N PRO A 28 -43.28 4.53 -23.45
CA PRO A 28 -44.40 4.54 -22.52
C PRO A 28 -44.05 3.69 -21.29
N GLY A 29 -43.88 4.34 -20.13
CA GLY A 29 -43.62 3.69 -18.84
C GLY A 29 -42.44 4.25 -18.04
N GLU A 30 -41.60 5.12 -18.59
CA GLU A 30 -40.48 5.72 -17.85
C GLU A 30 -40.96 6.99 -17.12
N LYS A 31 -40.87 7.01 -15.78
CA LYS A 31 -41.16 8.23 -15.00
C LYS A 31 -40.16 9.32 -15.39
N VAL A 32 -40.65 10.43 -15.93
CA VAL A 32 -39.84 11.60 -16.25
C VAL A 32 -39.68 12.46 -15.00
N PHE A 33 -38.44 12.72 -14.60
CA PHE A 33 -38.11 13.61 -13.48
C PHE A 33 -37.76 15.01 -14.00
N ASP A 34 -38.30 16.04 -13.36
CA ASP A 34 -37.99 17.44 -13.66
C ASP A 34 -36.58 17.84 -13.18
N ALA A 35 -36.09 17.20 -12.12
CA ALA A 35 -34.74 17.40 -11.59
C ALA A 35 -34.12 16.08 -11.09
N THR A 36 -32.80 15.96 -11.23
CA THR A 36 -32.01 14.85 -10.67
C THR A 36 -30.81 15.41 -9.93
N LEU A 37 -30.72 15.08 -8.63
CA LEU A 37 -29.68 15.54 -7.72
C LEU A 37 -28.83 14.35 -7.23
N ASN A 38 -27.54 14.57 -7.00
CA ASN A 38 -26.62 13.59 -6.43
C ASN A 38 -25.44 14.31 -5.75
N GLU A 39 -24.50 13.57 -5.16
CA GLU A 39 -23.36 14.16 -4.43
C GLU A 39 -22.50 15.11 -5.29
N GLY A 40 -22.44 14.89 -6.61
CA GLY A 40 -21.74 15.77 -7.55
C GLY A 40 -22.58 16.95 -8.07
N LYS A 41 -23.90 16.91 -7.87
CA LYS A 41 -24.86 17.91 -8.35
C LYS A 41 -25.96 18.12 -7.32
N LEU A 42 -25.69 19.00 -6.35
CA LEU A 42 -26.57 19.25 -5.21
C LEU A 42 -27.74 20.20 -5.51
N ASN A 43 -27.76 20.84 -6.68
CA ASN A 43 -28.86 21.70 -7.11
C ASN A 43 -29.13 21.60 -8.61
N GLN A 44 -30.34 21.98 -9.02
CA GLN A 44 -30.75 22.06 -10.40
C GLN A 44 -31.80 23.16 -10.59
N GLU A 45 -31.63 23.93 -11.67
CA GLU A 45 -32.62 24.91 -12.12
C GLU A 45 -33.69 24.23 -12.99
N VAL A 46 -34.96 24.55 -12.73
CA VAL A 46 -36.12 24.05 -13.47
C VAL A 46 -37.01 25.23 -13.84
N THR A 47 -37.27 25.44 -15.13
CA THR A 47 -38.21 26.46 -15.59
C THR A 47 -39.65 25.94 -15.53
N VAL A 48 -40.50 26.71 -14.87
CA VAL A 48 -41.94 26.46 -14.75
C VAL A 48 -42.68 27.49 -15.59
N LYS A 49 -43.52 27.02 -16.51
CA LYS A 49 -44.34 27.87 -17.38
C LYS A 49 -45.81 27.73 -17.02
N SER A 50 -46.51 28.85 -16.86
CA SER A 50 -47.95 28.90 -16.61
C SER A 50 -48.48 30.30 -16.85
N ASP A 51 -49.61 30.43 -17.53
CA ASP A 51 -50.28 31.71 -17.81
C ASP A 51 -50.74 32.44 -16.53
N LEU A 52 -50.84 31.70 -15.42
CA LEU A 52 -51.18 32.23 -14.10
C LEU A 52 -50.03 33.05 -13.48
N ILE A 53 -48.78 32.79 -13.89
CA ILE A 53 -47.60 33.47 -13.34
C ILE A 53 -47.53 34.89 -13.94
N LYS A 54 -47.42 35.88 -13.06
CA LYS A 54 -47.24 37.31 -13.38
C LYS A 54 -45.99 37.86 -12.68
N ALA A 55 -45.34 38.84 -13.30
CA ALA A 55 -44.09 39.42 -12.83
C ALA A 55 -44.19 40.13 -11.47
N ASP A 56 -45.40 40.53 -11.07
CA ASP A 56 -45.67 41.27 -9.84
C ASP A 56 -46.21 40.40 -8.69
N GLY A 57 -46.41 39.09 -8.92
CA GLY A 57 -46.91 38.17 -7.90
C GLY A 57 -45.81 37.54 -7.03
N GLN A 58 -46.21 36.55 -6.24
CA GLN A 58 -45.34 35.81 -5.34
C GLN A 58 -45.39 34.31 -5.65
N VAL A 59 -44.24 33.66 -5.70
CA VAL A 59 -44.11 32.21 -5.80
C VAL A 59 -43.74 31.64 -4.44
N THR A 60 -44.45 30.59 -4.03
CA THR A 60 -44.16 29.81 -2.82
C THR A 60 -44.09 28.32 -3.17
N PHE A 61 -43.61 27.50 -2.23
CA PHE A 61 -43.37 26.08 -2.46
C PHE A 61 -44.08 25.24 -1.41
N GLY A 62 -44.84 24.24 -1.87
CA GLY A 62 -45.34 23.16 -1.03
C GLY A 62 -44.34 22.01 -1.02
N LEU A 63 -43.77 21.74 0.15
CA LEU A 63 -42.82 20.66 0.40
C LEU A 63 -43.35 19.78 1.55
N ASP A 64 -43.04 18.49 1.51
CA ASP A 64 -43.37 17.58 2.61
C ASP A 64 -42.56 17.94 3.87
N GLU A 65 -43.13 17.77 5.07
CA GLU A 65 -42.48 18.15 6.34
C GLU A 65 -41.11 17.47 6.57
N LYS A 66 -40.91 16.29 5.98
CA LYS A 66 -39.69 15.49 6.10
C LYS A 66 -38.81 15.55 4.86
N THR A 67 -39.09 16.46 3.93
CA THR A 67 -38.32 16.62 2.70
C THR A 67 -36.85 16.84 2.99
N ILE A 68 -35.99 16.29 2.14
CA ILE A 68 -34.57 16.66 2.11
C ILE A 68 -34.26 17.80 1.14
N LEU A 69 -35.28 18.31 0.44
CA LEU A 69 -35.15 19.34 -0.57
C LEU A 69 -35.37 20.74 0.00
N THR A 70 -34.80 21.72 -0.70
CA THR A 70 -35.19 23.12 -0.62
C THR A 70 -35.54 23.60 -2.02
N ALA A 71 -36.45 24.57 -2.09
CA ALA A 71 -36.85 25.19 -3.34
C ALA A 71 -36.84 26.71 -3.17
N THR A 72 -36.22 27.40 -4.11
CA THR A 72 -36.18 28.87 -4.15
C THR A 72 -36.42 29.37 -5.56
N VAL A 73 -36.87 30.62 -5.68
CA VAL A 73 -36.95 31.29 -6.98
C VAL A 73 -35.56 31.81 -7.32
N LYS A 74 -35.07 31.53 -8.54
CA LYS A 74 -33.85 32.15 -9.05
C LYS A 74 -34.06 33.66 -9.15
N GLU A 75 -33.11 34.44 -8.64
CA GLU A 75 -33.18 35.90 -8.67
C GLU A 75 -33.47 36.42 -10.09
N ASN A 76 -34.37 37.40 -10.19
CA ASN A 76 -34.78 38.04 -11.45
C ASN A 76 -35.34 37.08 -12.52
N SER A 77 -35.78 35.88 -12.14
CA SER A 77 -36.35 34.90 -13.08
C SER A 77 -37.87 34.95 -13.21
N LEU A 78 -38.57 35.58 -12.27
CA LEU A 78 -40.03 35.71 -12.30
C LEU A 78 -40.44 36.75 -13.35
N LYS A 79 -41.20 36.30 -14.35
CA LYS A 79 -41.77 37.14 -15.39
C LYS A 79 -43.14 36.59 -15.79
N ASP A 80 -43.88 37.35 -16.58
CA ASP A 80 -45.17 36.90 -17.08
C ASP A 80 -45.03 35.57 -17.84
N GLY A 81 -45.78 34.57 -17.39
CA GLY A 81 -45.83 33.25 -18.00
C GLY A 81 -44.78 32.25 -17.51
N GLU A 82 -43.71 32.66 -16.81
CA GLU A 82 -42.68 31.72 -16.36
C GLU A 82 -41.83 32.17 -15.16
N VAL A 83 -41.29 31.17 -14.44
CA VAL A 83 -40.33 31.36 -13.35
C VAL A 83 -39.29 30.24 -13.36
N THR A 84 -38.05 30.53 -12.96
CA THR A 84 -37.03 29.49 -12.76
C THR A 84 -36.92 29.17 -11.27
N VAL A 85 -37.13 27.90 -10.93
CA VAL A 85 -37.02 27.37 -9.58
C VAL A 85 -35.68 26.67 -9.43
N VAL A 86 -34.95 26.96 -8.36
CA VAL A 86 -33.75 26.21 -7.95
C VAL A 86 -34.19 25.18 -6.94
N ILE A 87 -34.04 23.90 -7.29
CA ILE A 87 -34.24 22.78 -6.37
C ILE A 87 -32.87 22.36 -5.87
N ALA A 88 -32.71 22.22 -4.55
CA ALA A 88 -31.44 21.87 -3.94
C ALA A 88 -31.59 20.86 -2.80
N THR A 89 -30.50 20.18 -2.49
CA THR A 89 -30.32 19.38 -1.28
C THR A 89 -28.89 19.58 -0.73
N THR A 90 -28.52 18.88 0.34
CA THR A 90 -27.16 18.90 0.88
C THR A 90 -26.56 17.49 0.89
N ALA A 91 -25.23 17.38 0.75
CA ALA A 91 -24.53 16.09 0.71
C ALA A 91 -24.79 15.22 1.95
N GLU A 92 -25.02 15.84 3.10
CA GLU A 92 -25.34 15.16 4.36
C GLU A 92 -26.72 14.49 4.33
N LYS A 93 -27.68 15.05 3.59
CA LYS A 93 -29.05 14.56 3.49
C LYS A 93 -29.23 13.45 2.44
N ILE A 94 -28.28 13.28 1.52
CA ILE A 94 -28.33 12.20 0.53
C ILE A 94 -28.07 10.86 1.23
N SER A 95 -28.95 9.90 0.99
CA SER A 95 -28.89 8.56 1.58
C SER A 95 -28.18 7.55 0.67
N ASN A 96 -27.96 6.32 1.14
CA ASN A 96 -27.47 5.21 0.32
C ASN A 96 -28.56 4.56 -0.56
N LYS A 97 -29.74 5.18 -0.67
CA LYS A 97 -30.84 4.76 -1.53
C LYS A 97 -31.36 5.94 -2.34
N ASN A 98 -31.90 5.64 -3.51
CA ASN A 98 -32.61 6.64 -4.31
C ASN A 98 -33.85 7.10 -3.55
N VAL A 99 -34.11 8.40 -3.59
CA VAL A 99 -35.30 9.02 -3.02
C VAL A 99 -36.02 9.78 -4.13
N GLU A 100 -37.33 9.63 -4.20
CA GLU A 100 -38.20 10.40 -5.10
C GLU A 100 -39.06 11.33 -4.23
N GLU A 101 -39.00 12.63 -4.49
CA GLU A 101 -39.81 13.63 -3.78
C GLU A 101 -40.47 14.58 -4.79
N THR A 102 -41.46 15.34 -4.33
CA THR A 102 -42.15 16.32 -5.17
C THR A 102 -42.05 17.73 -4.59
N VAL A 103 -41.97 18.73 -5.47
CA VAL A 103 -42.07 20.14 -5.10
C VAL A 103 -43.29 20.75 -5.78
N LYS A 104 -44.26 21.22 -5.00
CA LYS A 104 -45.40 21.96 -5.53
C LYS A 104 -45.03 23.43 -5.68
N VAL A 105 -45.18 23.97 -6.88
CA VAL A 105 -44.97 25.39 -7.15
C VAL A 105 -46.33 26.08 -7.08
N LEU A 106 -46.45 27.02 -6.15
CA LEU A 106 -47.67 27.76 -5.85
C LEU A 106 -47.46 29.23 -6.25
N PHE A 107 -48.48 29.88 -6.80
CA PHE A 107 -48.44 31.29 -7.18
C PHE A 107 -49.60 32.07 -6.55
N THR A 108 -49.29 33.25 -6.02
CA THR A 108 -50.24 34.22 -5.49
C THR A 108 -50.10 35.52 -6.28
N ALA A 109 -51.18 35.94 -6.94
CA ALA A 109 -51.20 37.21 -7.67
C ALA A 109 -51.20 38.40 -6.70
N LYS A 110 -50.57 39.50 -7.09
CA LYS A 110 -50.63 40.76 -6.34
C LYS A 110 -51.93 41.48 -6.66
N GLU A 111 -52.88 41.50 -5.74
CA GLU A 111 -54.12 42.25 -5.91
C GLU A 111 -54.02 43.69 -5.40
N ALA A 112 -54.81 44.57 -6.03
CA ALA A 112 -54.90 45.99 -5.73
C ALA A 112 -55.77 46.23 -4.48
N GLU A 113 -55.14 46.37 -3.31
CA GLU A 113 -55.58 47.02 -2.05
C GLU A 113 -57.01 46.75 -1.48
N THR A 114 -57.88 45.99 -2.13
CA THR A 114 -59.28 45.78 -1.73
C THR A 114 -59.58 44.30 -1.49
N ALA A 115 -58.96 43.80 -0.42
CA ALA A 115 -59.41 42.71 0.46
C ALA A 115 -60.33 41.62 -0.13
N ARG A 116 -59.72 40.57 -0.67
CA ARG A 116 -60.09 39.16 -0.42
C ARG A 116 -58.79 38.35 -0.27
N GLU A 117 -58.81 37.32 0.56
CA GLU A 117 -57.69 36.36 0.62
C GLU A 117 -57.45 35.79 -0.78
N VAL A 118 -56.29 36.09 -1.34
CA VAL A 118 -55.86 35.50 -2.61
C VAL A 118 -55.22 34.17 -2.27
N GLU A 119 -55.99 33.09 -2.40
CA GLU A 119 -55.48 31.74 -2.19
C GLU A 119 -54.37 31.42 -3.22
N ALA A 120 -53.27 30.85 -2.73
CA ALA A 120 -52.18 30.41 -3.58
C ALA A 120 -52.64 29.26 -4.48
N LYS A 121 -52.42 29.37 -5.80
CA LYS A 121 -52.81 28.35 -6.77
C LYS A 121 -51.61 27.50 -7.17
N GLU A 122 -51.78 26.18 -7.21
CA GLU A 122 -50.77 25.28 -7.75
C GLU A 122 -50.64 25.49 -9.26
N VAL A 123 -49.43 25.85 -9.71
CA VAL A 123 -49.13 26.07 -11.13
C VAL A 123 -48.38 24.91 -11.76
N LYS A 124 -47.62 24.14 -10.97
CA LYS A 124 -46.94 22.91 -11.41
C LYS A 124 -46.49 22.09 -10.20
N THR A 125 -46.51 20.76 -10.33
CA THR A 125 -45.78 19.84 -9.44
C THR A 125 -44.52 19.36 -10.16
N LEU A 126 -43.36 19.44 -9.49
CA LEU A 126 -42.06 18.99 -9.99
C LEU A 126 -41.68 17.66 -9.35
N ASN A 127 -41.37 16.65 -10.15
CA ASN A 127 -40.87 15.36 -9.68
C ASN A 127 -39.35 15.38 -9.60
N VAL A 128 -38.79 15.10 -8.44
CA VAL A 128 -37.35 15.21 -8.16
C VAL A 128 -36.82 13.84 -7.77
N LYS A 129 -35.77 13.39 -8.47
CA LYS A 129 -35.00 12.19 -8.10
C LYS A 129 -33.72 12.60 -7.40
N ILE A 130 -33.49 12.07 -6.21
CA ILE A 130 -32.22 12.16 -5.49
C ILE A 130 -31.56 10.79 -5.60
N GLU A 131 -30.42 10.73 -6.28
CA GLU A 131 -29.69 9.48 -6.45
C GLU A 131 -28.90 9.14 -5.18
N ALA A 132 -28.83 7.84 -4.90
CA ALA A 132 -28.06 7.32 -3.78
C ALA A 132 -26.61 7.81 -3.82
N LYS A 133 -26.00 7.97 -2.64
CA LYS A 133 -24.55 8.11 -2.52
C LYS A 133 -23.86 6.97 -3.25
N LYS A 134 -22.77 7.31 -3.93
CA LYS A 134 -21.94 6.29 -4.58
C LYS A 134 -21.23 5.51 -3.47
N VAL A 135 -21.75 4.34 -3.14
CA VAL A 135 -21.06 3.41 -2.23
C VAL A 135 -20.04 2.65 -3.05
N GLU A 136 -18.76 2.92 -2.83
CA GLU A 136 -17.70 2.07 -3.39
C GLU A 136 -17.75 0.72 -2.67
N GLU A 137 -17.87 -0.36 -3.45
CA GLU A 137 -17.87 -1.71 -2.89
C GLU A 137 -16.50 -2.01 -2.29
N LYS A 138 -16.50 -2.37 -1.01
CA LYS A 138 -15.30 -2.79 -0.31
C LYS A 138 -14.80 -4.13 -0.84
N ILE A 139 -13.49 -4.27 -0.96
CA ILE A 139 -12.83 -5.45 -1.52
C ILE A 139 -12.44 -6.41 -0.37
N ALA A 140 -12.60 -7.72 -0.60
CA ALA A 140 -12.12 -8.73 0.34
C ALA A 140 -10.57 -8.79 0.30
N LEU A 141 -9.93 -8.78 1.47
CA LEU A 141 -8.46 -8.65 1.56
C LEU A 141 -7.71 -9.82 0.90
N ASP A 142 -8.29 -11.03 0.93
CA ASP A 142 -7.74 -12.24 0.30
C ASP A 142 -7.72 -12.18 -1.24
N LYS A 143 -8.53 -11.32 -1.85
CA LYS A 143 -8.47 -11.04 -3.29
C LYS A 143 -7.33 -10.08 -3.67
N VAL A 144 -6.81 -9.34 -2.70
CA VAL A 144 -5.76 -8.33 -2.88
C VAL A 144 -4.40 -8.92 -2.54
N ILE A 145 -4.31 -9.65 -1.42
CA ILE A 145 -3.11 -10.36 -1.00
C ILE A 145 -3.10 -11.75 -1.64
N THR A 146 -2.59 -11.80 -2.86
CA THR A 146 -2.49 -13.04 -3.65
C THR A 146 -1.16 -13.76 -3.44
N VAL A 147 -0.08 -13.02 -3.16
CA VAL A 147 1.23 -13.57 -2.81
C VAL A 147 1.39 -13.58 -1.29
N LYS A 148 1.31 -14.78 -0.71
CA LYS A 148 1.36 -14.99 0.75
C LYS A 148 2.73 -15.46 1.25
N GLU A 149 3.54 -16.02 0.36
CA GLU A 149 4.92 -16.41 0.64
C GLU A 149 5.84 -15.21 0.38
N LEU A 150 6.36 -14.62 1.47
CA LEU A 150 7.19 -13.42 1.41
C LEU A 150 8.67 -13.73 1.14
N GLY A 151 9.06 -14.99 1.32
CA GLY A 151 10.45 -15.43 1.18
C GLY A 151 11.27 -15.11 2.44
N GLU A 152 12.55 -14.88 2.23
CA GLU A 152 13.50 -14.54 3.29
C GLU A 152 13.45 -13.04 3.62
N LEU A 153 13.42 -12.73 4.91
CA LEU A 153 13.36 -11.37 5.46
C LEU A 153 14.55 -11.15 6.40
N ALA A 154 15.03 -9.90 6.47
CA ALA A 154 16.10 -9.52 7.41
C ALA A 154 15.67 -9.68 8.88
N ASP A 155 14.39 -9.45 9.19
CA ASP A 155 13.83 -9.62 10.52
C ASP A 155 12.31 -9.88 10.45
N ASN A 156 11.71 -10.21 11.60
CA ASN A 156 10.27 -10.38 11.74
C ASN A 156 9.56 -9.12 12.26
N ASN A 157 10.15 -7.93 12.08
CA ASN A 157 9.49 -6.69 12.48
C ASN A 157 8.24 -6.45 11.62
N SER A 158 7.16 -5.94 12.23
CA SER A 158 5.90 -5.63 11.54
C SER A 158 6.11 -4.71 10.33
N ALA A 159 7.04 -3.75 10.42
CA ALA A 159 7.36 -2.83 9.33
C ALA A 159 8.00 -3.57 8.13
N THR A 160 8.96 -4.45 8.40
CA THR A 160 9.65 -5.28 7.38
C THR A 160 8.66 -6.20 6.68
N ILE A 161 7.80 -6.88 7.46
CA ILE A 161 6.75 -7.76 6.94
C ILE A 161 5.78 -6.96 6.07
N LEU A 162 5.23 -5.85 6.58
CA LEU A 162 4.24 -5.06 5.85
C LEU A 162 4.79 -4.50 4.54
N ASN A 163 6.00 -3.95 4.58
CA ASN A 163 6.66 -3.43 3.38
C ASN A 163 6.84 -4.52 2.32
N THR A 164 7.22 -5.74 2.74
CA THR A 164 7.39 -6.86 1.82
C THR A 164 6.07 -7.35 1.24
N VAL A 165 5.01 -7.42 2.06
CA VAL A 165 3.67 -7.78 1.58
C VAL A 165 3.18 -6.78 0.54
N VAL A 166 3.34 -5.48 0.79
CA VAL A 166 2.95 -4.42 -0.15
C VAL A 166 3.75 -4.52 -1.45
N ALA A 167 5.07 -4.73 -1.37
CA ALA A 167 5.92 -4.87 -2.55
C ALA A 167 5.61 -6.10 -3.42
N LYS A 168 4.99 -7.15 -2.84
CA LYS A 168 4.55 -8.34 -3.57
C LYS A 168 3.10 -8.29 -4.03
N ASN A 169 2.33 -7.32 -3.55
CA ASN A 169 0.91 -7.18 -3.82
C ASN A 169 0.60 -5.70 -4.08
N ASP A 170 1.02 -5.16 -5.23
CA ASP A 170 0.99 -3.72 -5.55
C ASP A 170 -0.37 -3.03 -5.40
N SER A 171 -1.47 -3.78 -5.51
CA SER A 171 -2.83 -3.26 -5.29
C SER A 171 -3.21 -3.08 -3.82
N LEU A 172 -2.40 -3.62 -2.90
CA LEU A 172 -2.58 -3.48 -1.47
C LEU A 172 -2.28 -2.04 -1.04
N VAL A 173 -3.20 -1.51 -0.25
CA VAL A 173 -3.13 -0.15 0.28
C VAL A 173 -2.66 -0.26 1.72
N LYS A 174 -1.43 0.17 1.95
CA LYS A 174 -0.70 -0.02 3.20
C LYS A 174 -1.42 0.58 4.40
N GLU A 175 -2.03 1.75 4.23
CA GLU A 175 -2.70 2.52 5.28
C GLU A 175 -3.99 1.86 5.79
N GLU A 176 -4.51 0.87 5.06
CA GLU A 176 -5.80 0.22 5.32
C GLU A 176 -5.63 -1.14 6.04
N VAL A 177 -4.39 -1.52 6.36
CA VAL A 177 -4.05 -2.81 6.98
C VAL A 177 -2.98 -2.67 8.06
N VAL A 178 -2.91 -3.66 8.94
CA VAL A 178 -1.87 -3.79 9.97
C VAL A 178 -1.36 -5.22 10.00
N VAL A 179 -0.16 -5.41 10.56
CA VAL A 179 0.40 -6.74 10.84
C VAL A 179 0.16 -7.10 12.30
N ILE A 180 -0.41 -8.27 12.55
CA ILE A 180 -0.61 -8.85 13.88
C ILE A 180 -0.08 -10.29 13.93
N GLU A 181 -0.08 -10.90 15.12
CA GLU A 181 0.20 -12.33 15.31
C GLU A 181 1.53 -12.79 14.69
N ILE A 182 2.57 -11.96 14.83
CA ILE A 182 3.90 -12.23 14.29
C ILE A 182 4.55 -13.37 15.07
N THR A 183 5.08 -14.34 14.32
CA THR A 183 5.90 -15.45 14.80
C THR A 183 7.26 -15.43 14.09
N THR A 184 8.07 -16.49 14.22
CA THR A 184 9.35 -16.61 13.52
C THR A 184 9.20 -16.87 12.02
N THR A 185 8.05 -17.37 11.56
CA THR A 185 7.85 -17.79 10.16
C THR A 185 6.50 -17.38 9.56
N LYS A 186 5.65 -16.70 10.34
CA LYS A 186 4.29 -16.31 9.95
C LYS A 186 3.87 -14.99 10.56
N ALA A 187 2.94 -14.31 9.91
CA ALA A 187 2.20 -13.19 10.47
C ALA A 187 0.82 -13.09 9.82
N THR A 188 -0.08 -12.32 10.42
CA THR A 188 -1.43 -12.08 9.90
C THR A 188 -1.57 -10.62 9.48
N ILE A 189 -1.99 -10.39 8.23
CA ILE A 189 -2.34 -9.06 7.72
C ILE A 189 -3.83 -8.85 7.95
N LYS A 190 -4.20 -7.84 8.74
CA LYS A 190 -5.58 -7.57 9.16
C LYS A 190 -6.04 -6.19 8.68
N VAL A 191 -7.27 -6.10 8.20
CA VAL A 191 -7.95 -4.84 7.86
C VAL A 191 -8.18 -3.98 9.11
N ILE A 192 -7.93 -2.67 9.03
CA ILE A 192 -8.27 -1.73 10.12
C ILE A 192 -9.78 -1.53 10.27
N ASP A 193 -10.23 -1.22 11.49
CA ASP A 193 -11.68 -1.15 11.81
C ASP A 193 -12.44 -0.08 11.00
N ASN A 194 -11.78 1.00 10.61
CA ASN A 194 -12.34 2.11 9.83
C ASN A 194 -11.91 2.09 8.36
N SER A 195 -11.54 0.92 7.83
CA SER A 195 -11.09 0.81 6.45
C SER A 195 -12.14 1.34 5.47
N THR A 196 -11.71 2.15 4.50
CA THR A 196 -12.59 2.65 3.44
C THR A 196 -12.61 1.72 2.23
N LYS A 197 -11.54 0.93 2.05
CA LYS A 197 -11.35 0.08 0.86
C LYS A 197 -11.64 -1.39 1.08
N TYR A 198 -11.42 -1.93 2.27
CA TYR A 198 -11.53 -3.36 2.53
C TYR A 198 -12.67 -3.71 3.49
N ILE A 199 -13.17 -4.95 3.35
CA ILE A 199 -14.22 -5.48 4.20
C ILE A 199 -13.70 -5.58 5.64
N ALA A 200 -14.45 -4.98 6.58
CA ALA A 200 -14.08 -4.97 8.00
C ALA A 200 -13.95 -6.40 8.55
N GLY A 201 -12.91 -6.64 9.35
CA GLY A 201 -12.60 -7.96 9.90
C GLY A 201 -11.89 -8.91 8.94
N GLY A 202 -11.61 -8.50 7.69
CA GLY A 202 -10.79 -9.30 6.78
C GLY A 202 -9.38 -9.53 7.31
N SER A 203 -8.86 -10.73 7.12
CA SER A 203 -7.48 -11.09 7.48
C SER A 203 -6.90 -12.10 6.50
N VAL A 204 -5.57 -12.07 6.33
CA VAL A 204 -4.82 -12.99 5.47
C VAL A 204 -3.51 -13.35 6.14
N ASP A 205 -3.24 -14.64 6.26
CA ASP A 205 -1.96 -15.15 6.78
C ASP A 205 -0.88 -15.10 5.69
N VAL A 206 0.33 -14.73 6.11
CA VAL A 206 1.53 -14.71 5.28
C VAL A 206 2.65 -15.49 5.94
N THR A 207 3.55 -16.04 5.15
CA THR A 207 4.66 -16.90 5.60
C THR A 207 6.00 -16.37 5.10
N PHE A 208 7.04 -16.53 5.91
CA PHE A 208 8.40 -16.07 5.62
C PHE A 208 9.45 -16.91 6.34
N THR A 209 10.72 -16.75 5.96
CA THR A 209 11.89 -17.16 6.72
C THR A 209 12.68 -15.93 7.14
N ILE A 210 13.49 -16.04 8.19
CA ILE A 210 14.39 -14.98 8.63
C ILE A 210 15.81 -15.33 8.20
N GLU A 211 16.50 -14.36 7.62
CA GLU A 211 17.91 -14.46 7.24
C GLU A 211 18.73 -14.84 8.48
N GLU A 212 19.40 -16.00 8.43
CA GLU A 212 20.24 -16.44 9.53
C GLU A 212 21.51 -15.57 9.58
N GLU A 213 21.68 -14.82 10.67
CA GLU A 213 22.93 -14.12 10.92
C GLU A 213 24.03 -15.17 11.16
N VAL A 214 24.91 -15.35 10.16
CA VAL A 214 26.02 -16.30 10.25
C VAL A 214 27.06 -15.74 11.22
N THR A 215 26.95 -16.09 12.49
CA THR A 215 27.97 -15.73 13.48
C THR A 215 29.22 -16.59 13.28
N ALA A 216 30.38 -15.92 13.21
CA ALA A 216 31.66 -16.60 13.13
C ALA A 216 31.87 -17.52 14.35
N LYS A 217 32.43 -18.71 14.12
CA LYS A 217 32.65 -19.71 15.16
C LYS A 217 33.98 -19.48 15.86
N GLU A 218 34.00 -19.48 17.18
CA GLU A 218 35.27 -19.47 17.94
C GLU A 218 36.10 -20.73 17.61
N LEU A 219 37.36 -20.57 17.19
CA LEU A 219 38.24 -21.68 16.80
C LEU A 219 38.36 -22.74 17.90
N SER A 220 38.30 -22.35 19.16
CA SER A 220 38.37 -23.26 20.31
C SER A 220 37.20 -24.26 20.38
N THR A 221 36.08 -23.97 19.70
CA THR A 221 34.91 -24.86 19.58
C THR A 221 34.99 -25.78 18.37
N VAL A 222 35.79 -25.41 17.35
CA VAL A 222 35.99 -26.18 16.11
C VAL A 222 37.17 -27.14 16.26
N ILE A 223 38.24 -26.69 16.92
CA ILE A 223 39.46 -27.45 17.17
C ILE A 223 39.36 -28.11 18.55
N THR A 224 38.83 -29.33 18.56
CA THR A 224 38.67 -30.12 19.78
C THR A 224 39.91 -30.96 20.10
N ASN A 225 40.63 -31.43 19.08
CA ASN A 225 41.89 -32.16 19.21
C ASN A 225 43.06 -31.18 19.18
N LYS A 226 43.59 -30.89 20.37
CA LYS A 226 44.64 -29.87 20.60
C LYS A 226 46.05 -30.46 20.78
N THR A 227 46.20 -31.75 20.51
CA THR A 227 47.48 -32.45 20.60
C THR A 227 47.68 -33.28 19.34
N LEU A 228 48.87 -33.20 18.77
CA LEU A 228 49.32 -33.95 17.61
C LEU A 228 50.58 -34.72 17.97
N THR A 229 50.58 -36.03 17.72
CA THR A 229 51.79 -36.84 17.79
C THR A 229 52.59 -36.66 16.50
N ILE A 230 53.87 -36.35 16.61
CA ILE A 230 54.77 -36.07 15.49
C ILE A 230 55.94 -37.08 15.44
N THR A 231 56.40 -37.41 14.25
CA THR A 231 57.54 -38.33 14.02
C THR A 231 58.74 -37.65 13.33
N GLU A 232 58.51 -36.43 12.84
CA GLU A 232 59.45 -35.59 12.13
C GLU A 232 59.11 -34.12 12.32
N VAL A 233 60.08 -33.23 12.09
CA VAL A 233 59.86 -31.79 12.11
C VAL A 233 59.34 -31.34 10.74
N LYS A 234 58.17 -30.69 10.73
CA LYS A 234 57.54 -30.12 9.52
C LYS A 234 57.42 -28.58 9.60
N THR A 235 57.00 -27.96 8.50
CA THR A 235 56.60 -26.54 8.49
C THR A 235 55.24 -26.34 9.17
N ALA A 236 54.90 -25.10 9.54
CA ALA A 236 53.60 -24.78 10.13
C ALA A 236 52.43 -25.21 9.23
N ASP A 237 52.50 -24.91 7.93
CA ASP A 237 51.47 -25.31 6.95
C ASP A 237 51.34 -26.82 6.80
N ALA A 238 52.46 -27.55 6.87
CA ALA A 238 52.44 -29.00 6.82
C ALA A 238 51.76 -29.59 8.07
N TYR A 239 52.00 -29.03 9.27
CA TYR A 239 51.26 -29.43 10.47
C TYR A 239 49.78 -29.06 10.43
N LEU A 240 49.41 -27.94 9.80
CA LEU A 240 47.98 -27.59 9.62
C LEU A 240 47.22 -28.69 8.90
N THR A 241 47.84 -29.38 7.93
CA THR A 241 47.23 -30.51 7.23
C THR A 241 46.87 -31.64 8.20
N ASP A 242 47.77 -31.96 9.14
CA ASP A 242 47.52 -32.97 10.17
C ASP A 242 46.43 -32.51 11.16
N VAL A 243 46.39 -31.21 11.51
CA VAL A 243 45.35 -30.65 12.38
C VAL A 243 43.97 -30.72 11.74
N VAL A 244 43.86 -30.40 10.44
CA VAL A 244 42.60 -30.50 9.69
C VAL A 244 42.12 -31.95 9.63
N ALA A 245 43.04 -32.91 9.44
CA ALA A 245 42.69 -34.33 9.48
C ALA A 245 42.18 -34.75 10.87
N ALA A 246 42.72 -34.19 11.95
CA ALA A 246 42.30 -34.46 13.32
C ALA A 246 41.02 -33.70 13.74
N ASN A 247 40.63 -32.62 13.05
CA ASN A 247 39.51 -31.75 13.40
C ASN A 247 38.60 -31.51 12.19
N ALA A 248 37.76 -32.50 11.87
CA ALA A 248 36.84 -32.43 10.74
C ALA A 248 35.93 -31.19 10.85
N GLY A 249 35.98 -30.33 9.84
CA GLY A 249 35.21 -29.08 9.80
C GLY A 249 36.03 -27.81 10.02
N LEU A 250 37.34 -27.92 10.31
CA LEU A 250 38.27 -26.79 10.19
C LEU A 250 38.53 -26.50 8.70
N ASN A 251 38.22 -25.28 8.26
CA ASN A 251 38.54 -24.80 6.92
C ASN A 251 39.93 -24.14 6.92
N PRO A 252 40.96 -24.75 6.28
CA PRO A 252 42.30 -24.20 6.29
C PRO A 252 42.45 -22.87 5.55
N SER A 253 41.50 -22.46 4.68
CA SER A 253 41.57 -21.16 3.98
C SER A 253 41.30 -19.96 4.90
N GLU A 254 40.66 -20.19 6.04
CA GLU A 254 40.17 -19.18 6.98
C GLU A 254 41.05 -19.00 8.22
N VAL A 255 42.22 -19.66 8.24
CA VAL A 255 43.16 -19.59 9.37
C VAL A 255 44.58 -19.31 8.90
N ASP A 256 45.33 -18.64 9.77
CA ASP A 256 46.78 -18.48 9.67
C ASP A 256 47.47 -19.34 10.74
N VAL A 257 48.66 -19.84 10.43
CA VAL A 257 49.41 -20.73 11.32
C VAL A 257 50.84 -20.25 11.58
N GLU A 258 51.30 -20.46 12.81
CA GLU A 258 52.63 -20.07 13.26
C GLU A 258 53.19 -21.10 14.24
N LEU A 259 54.45 -21.49 14.07
CA LEU A 259 55.16 -22.26 15.10
C LEU A 259 55.68 -21.29 16.17
N THR A 260 54.96 -21.19 17.29
CA THR A 260 55.41 -20.39 18.44
C THR A 260 56.55 -21.09 19.20
N THR A 261 56.66 -22.42 19.04
CA THR A 261 57.78 -23.21 19.56
C THR A 261 58.09 -24.32 18.57
N GLN A 262 59.31 -24.35 18.05
CA GLN A 262 59.74 -25.35 17.07
C GLN A 262 60.08 -26.66 17.78
N PRO A 263 59.49 -27.82 17.38
CA PRO A 263 59.87 -29.10 17.94
C PRO A 263 61.29 -29.48 17.51
N VAL A 264 62.04 -30.11 18.41
CA VAL A 264 63.40 -30.60 18.16
C VAL A 264 63.42 -32.11 18.37
N LYS A 265 63.89 -32.86 17.37
CA LYS A 265 64.01 -34.32 17.47
C LYS A 265 65.16 -34.66 18.42
N GLY A 266 64.91 -35.57 19.35
CA GLY A 266 65.97 -36.08 20.21
C GLY A 266 66.99 -36.91 19.42
N GLU A 267 68.23 -36.92 19.90
CA GLU A 267 69.30 -37.78 19.37
C GLU A 267 69.59 -38.88 20.40
N PRO A 268 69.56 -40.16 19.98
CA PRO A 268 69.89 -41.25 20.89
C PRO A 268 71.36 -41.16 21.30
N GLU A 269 71.68 -41.69 22.48
CA GLU A 269 73.07 -41.83 22.94
C GLU A 269 73.91 -42.55 21.87
N ASN A 270 75.03 -41.94 21.49
CA ASN A 270 76.00 -42.58 20.61
C ASN A 270 77.19 -43.07 21.43
N GLN A 271 77.19 -44.36 21.72
CA GLN A 271 78.22 -45.03 22.53
C GLN A 271 79.61 -45.01 21.87
N GLU A 272 79.69 -45.02 20.54
CA GLU A 272 80.96 -44.97 19.80
C GLU A 272 81.59 -43.57 19.85
N ALA A 273 80.76 -42.53 19.83
CA ALA A 273 81.19 -41.13 19.88
C ALA A 273 81.19 -40.53 21.30
N GLN A 274 80.79 -41.30 22.33
CA GLN A 274 80.61 -40.84 23.73
C GLN A 274 79.76 -39.57 23.85
N THR A 275 78.74 -39.40 23.01
CA THR A 275 77.82 -38.26 23.09
C THR A 275 76.57 -38.65 23.89
N PRO A 276 76.17 -37.84 24.88
CA PRO A 276 75.00 -38.14 25.70
C PRO A 276 73.72 -38.05 24.87
N GLU A 277 72.68 -38.75 25.29
CA GLU A 277 71.34 -38.63 24.73
C GLU A 277 70.86 -37.17 24.79
N ILE A 278 70.36 -36.67 23.67
CA ILE A 278 69.71 -35.36 23.58
C ILE A 278 68.20 -35.61 23.60
N PRO A 279 67.47 -35.19 24.65
CA PRO A 279 66.03 -35.43 24.73
C PRO A 279 65.28 -34.64 23.66
N ALA A 280 64.18 -35.21 23.16
CA ALA A 280 63.29 -34.51 22.26
C ALA A 280 62.57 -33.35 22.95
N VAL A 281 62.33 -32.26 22.22
CA VAL A 281 61.61 -31.08 22.70
C VAL A 281 60.32 -30.92 21.91
N ASN A 282 59.19 -30.89 22.63
CA ASN A 282 57.87 -30.69 22.03
C ASN A 282 57.73 -29.28 21.42
N GLY A 283 56.86 -29.17 20.43
CA GLY A 283 56.55 -27.92 19.75
C GLY A 283 55.16 -27.40 20.10
N VAL A 284 54.89 -26.17 19.66
CA VAL A 284 53.55 -25.56 19.74
C VAL A 284 53.25 -24.87 18.42
N LEU A 285 52.15 -25.29 17.79
CA LEU A 285 51.58 -24.64 16.61
C LEU A 285 50.40 -23.78 17.05
N LYS A 286 50.45 -22.48 16.79
CA LYS A 286 49.32 -21.57 16.99
C LYS A 286 48.52 -21.45 15.70
N ILE A 287 47.21 -21.64 15.80
CA ILE A 287 46.24 -21.43 14.73
C ILE A 287 45.40 -20.22 15.10
N THR A 288 45.33 -19.23 14.21
CA THR A 288 44.60 -17.99 14.43
C THR A 288 43.59 -17.78 13.31
N ALA A 289 42.40 -17.28 13.63
CA ALA A 289 41.44 -16.91 12.61
C ALA A 289 42.02 -15.79 11.74
N LYS A 290 41.91 -15.94 10.42
CA LYS A 290 42.47 -14.98 9.48
C LYS A 290 41.84 -13.61 9.66
N ALA A 291 42.63 -12.54 9.49
CA ALA A 291 42.10 -11.19 9.58
C ALA A 291 40.94 -10.97 8.58
N GLY A 292 39.76 -10.60 9.07
CA GLY A 292 38.55 -10.41 8.26
C GLY A 292 37.76 -11.68 7.95
N SER A 293 38.12 -12.83 8.50
CA SER A 293 37.32 -14.07 8.40
C SER A 293 35.91 -13.84 8.97
N THR A 294 34.89 -14.23 8.21
CA THR A 294 33.49 -14.29 8.68
C THR A 294 33.12 -15.69 9.19
N VAL A 295 34.03 -16.66 9.06
CA VAL A 295 33.78 -18.06 9.41
C VAL A 295 34.26 -18.37 10.82
N TYR A 296 35.43 -17.86 11.20
CA TYR A 296 36.07 -18.09 12.49
C TYR A 296 36.51 -16.82 13.21
N THR A 297 36.60 -16.92 14.53
CA THR A 297 37.22 -15.94 15.45
C THR A 297 38.20 -16.63 16.42
N GLY A 298 39.09 -15.83 17.03
CA GLY A 298 39.98 -16.29 18.09
C GLY A 298 41.25 -17.01 17.60
N SER A 299 41.90 -17.74 18.52
CA SER A 299 43.10 -18.55 18.25
C SER A 299 43.18 -19.75 19.17
N VAL A 300 43.86 -20.82 18.74
CA VAL A 300 44.07 -22.07 19.50
C VAL A 300 45.51 -22.54 19.34
N ASN A 301 46.10 -23.02 20.42
CA ASN A 301 47.41 -23.67 20.39
C ASN A 301 47.23 -25.20 20.28
N ILE A 302 48.05 -25.81 19.45
CA ILE A 302 48.19 -27.25 19.27
C ILE A 302 49.54 -27.68 19.81
N GLU A 303 49.55 -28.64 20.73
CA GLU A 303 50.76 -29.27 21.24
C GLU A 303 51.29 -30.29 20.22
N LEU A 304 52.57 -30.21 19.89
CA LEU A 304 53.26 -31.13 18.99
C LEU A 304 54.19 -32.03 19.81
N ASN A 305 53.80 -33.28 20.01
CA ASN A 305 54.46 -34.21 20.93
C ASN A 305 55.19 -35.34 20.19
N TRP A 306 56.45 -35.60 20.56
CA TRP A 306 57.25 -36.72 20.04
C TRP A 306 56.77 -38.09 20.57
#